data_AF-A0A6A6LBS9-F1
#
_entry.id   AF-A0A6A6LBS9-F1
#
_cell.length_a   1.000
_cell.length_b   1.000
_cell.length_c   1.000
_cell.angle_alpha   90.00
_cell.angle_beta   90.00
_cell.angle_gamma   90.00
#
_symmetry.space_group_name_H-M   'P 1'
#
loop_
_entity.id
_entity.type
_entity.pdbx_description
1 polymer ?
#
loop_
_entity_poly.entity_id
_entity_poly.type
_entity_poly.pdbx_seq_one_letter_code
_entity_poly.pdbx_strand_id
1 'polypeptide(L)'
;MEKMKSWIRISFAGRYSVITGEGTAGNNANSIRGFKVIDDAKAQVESICPGIVSCADILAVAARDASVAVGGPSWTVNLERRDSTTASRSLADSDLPAFTDSLDWLICLLGNKDLNARDMVALSDGNYAPLDLVTPNTFDNGFYSNLIARRGLLQSDQVLFSGGSTDSIVNEYSTDSSSFSSDFASAMVKMGNIDPLTRSQREIRRVCTAVN
;
A
#
# COMPACT_ATOMS: atom_id res chain seq x y z
N MET A 1 -4.95 10.65 0.65
CA MET A 1 -3.50 10.64 1.01
C MET A 1 -3.13 9.34 1.68
N GLU A 2 -3.96 8.90 2.61
CA GLU A 2 -3.65 7.78 3.47
C GLU A 2 -3.92 6.44 2.85
N LYS A 3 -5.02 6.19 2.17
CA LYS A 3 -5.49 4.79 2.05
C LYS A 3 -4.56 3.85 1.29
N MET A 4 -3.85 4.30 0.24
CA MET A 4 -2.93 3.46 -0.54
C MET A 4 -1.49 3.48 -0.03
N LYS A 5 -0.93 4.64 0.34
CA LYS A 5 0.35 4.71 1.08
C LYS A 5 0.22 4.02 2.43
N SER A 6 -0.94 4.07 3.08
CA SER A 6 -1.34 3.25 4.24
C SER A 6 -1.46 1.79 3.85
N TRP A 7 -1.86 1.44 2.64
CA TRP A 7 -1.97 0.05 2.20
C TRP A 7 -0.59 -0.55 1.96
N ILE A 8 0.28 0.16 1.27
CA ILE A 8 1.73 -0.05 1.23
C ILE A 8 2.23 -0.22 2.68
N ARG A 9 1.91 0.72 3.57
CA ARG A 9 2.32 0.65 4.97
C ARG A 9 1.73 -0.53 5.76
N ILE A 10 0.48 -0.92 5.52
CA ILE A 10 -0.18 -2.02 6.22
C ILE A 10 0.27 -3.37 5.65
N SER A 11 0.56 -3.45 4.35
CA SER A 11 1.19 -4.62 3.71
C SER A 11 2.62 -4.83 4.19
N PHE A 12 3.43 -3.76 4.28
CA PHE A 12 4.78 -3.84 4.83
C PHE A 12 4.81 -4.14 6.31
N ALA A 13 3.83 -3.64 7.06
CA ALA A 13 3.64 -4.04 8.45
C ALA A 13 3.12 -5.48 8.57
N GLY A 14 2.42 -5.99 7.54
CA GLY A 14 1.51 -7.16 7.52
C GLY A 14 0.86 -7.47 8.86
N ARG A 15 0.44 -6.39 9.53
CA ARG A 15 -0.06 -6.36 10.89
C ARG A 15 -1.24 -5.42 10.91
N TYR A 16 -2.44 -5.98 10.79
CA TYR A 16 -3.67 -5.24 11.06
C TYR A 16 -3.88 -5.03 12.58
N SER A 17 -2.95 -5.47 13.45
CA SER A 17 -2.97 -5.45 14.93
C SER A 17 -1.67 -4.81 15.38
N VAL A 18 -1.59 -3.73 16.16
CA VAL A 18 -2.46 -3.15 17.18
C VAL A 18 -2.23 -1.65 17.11
N ILE A 19 -3.32 -0.89 17.02
CA ILE A 19 -3.37 0.55 16.73
C ILE A 19 -2.63 1.44 17.75
N THR A 20 -2.22 0.92 18.92
CA THR A 20 -1.40 1.70 19.88
C THR A 20 0.09 1.71 19.56
N GLY A 21 0.66 0.60 19.04
CA GLY A 21 2.10 0.50 18.77
C GLY A 21 2.50 1.14 17.44
N GLU A 22 2.00 0.58 16.33
CA GLU A 22 2.37 1.01 14.97
C GLU A 22 1.66 2.29 14.53
N GLY A 23 0.46 2.58 15.07
CA GLY A 23 -0.25 3.83 14.79
C GLY A 23 0.50 5.07 15.30
N THR A 24 1.42 4.89 16.26
CA THR A 24 2.30 5.96 16.78
C THR A 24 3.69 5.96 16.16
N ALA A 25 3.99 5.05 15.22
CA ALA A 25 5.22 5.08 14.43
C ALA A 25 5.31 6.39 13.65
N GLY A 26 6.52 6.90 13.42
CA GLY A 26 6.74 8.24 12.88
C GLY A 26 6.06 8.46 11.53
N ASN A 27 6.10 7.43 10.68
CA ASN A 27 5.46 7.46 9.37
C ASN A 27 3.93 7.32 9.45
N ASN A 28 3.37 6.72 10.49
CA ASN A 28 1.94 6.43 10.60
C ASN A 28 1.16 7.46 11.42
N ALA A 29 1.80 8.10 12.40
CA ALA A 29 1.16 9.00 13.36
C ALA A 29 0.49 10.19 12.66
N ASN A 30 -0.82 10.39 12.94
CA ASN A 30 -1.68 11.39 12.28
C ASN A 30 -1.76 11.28 10.76
N SER A 31 -1.22 10.21 10.21
CA SER A 31 -1.30 9.85 8.82
C SER A 31 -2.49 8.89 8.69
N ILE A 32 -2.29 7.58 8.92
CA ILE A 32 -3.16 6.49 8.42
C ILE A 32 -4.64 6.60 8.84
N ARG A 33 -5.55 6.29 7.91
CA ARG A 33 -7.02 6.43 8.06
C ARG A 33 -7.76 5.24 7.46
N GLY A 34 -9.00 5.04 7.89
CA GLY A 34 -9.90 4.03 7.31
C GLY A 34 -10.14 2.79 8.19
N PHE A 35 -9.56 2.74 9.39
CA PHE A 35 -9.77 1.63 10.34
C PHE A 35 -11.24 1.30 10.58
N LYS A 36 -12.08 2.33 10.79
CA LYS A 36 -13.52 2.15 11.00
C LYS A 36 -14.20 1.43 9.81
N VAL A 37 -13.79 1.72 8.58
CA VAL A 37 -14.38 1.08 7.39
C VAL A 37 -14.08 -0.41 7.39
N ILE A 38 -12.88 -0.80 7.80
CA ILE A 38 -12.48 -2.21 7.88
C ILE A 38 -13.14 -2.91 9.08
N ASP A 39 -13.27 -2.24 10.23
CA ASP A 39 -14.03 -2.77 11.37
C ASP A 39 -15.51 -3.00 11.02
N ASP A 40 -16.14 -2.04 10.33
CA ASP A 40 -17.54 -2.17 9.89
C ASP A 40 -17.70 -3.31 8.87
N ALA A 41 -16.74 -3.47 7.94
CA ALA A 41 -16.72 -4.59 7.00
C ALA A 41 -16.54 -5.93 7.73
N LYS A 42 -15.63 -5.98 8.72
CA LYS A 42 -15.40 -7.16 9.54
C LYS A 42 -16.64 -7.57 10.30
N ALA A 43 -17.34 -6.62 10.93
CA ALA A 43 -18.58 -6.90 11.66
C ALA A 43 -19.65 -7.53 10.75
N GLN A 44 -19.80 -7.04 9.51
CA GLN A 44 -20.71 -7.62 8.54
C GLN A 44 -20.30 -9.03 8.12
N VAL A 45 -19.02 -9.24 7.82
CA VAL A 45 -18.50 -10.56 7.42
C VAL A 45 -18.66 -11.58 8.55
N GLU A 46 -18.38 -11.19 9.79
CA GLU A 46 -18.57 -12.04 10.97
C GLU A 46 -20.04 -12.43 11.20
N SER A 47 -21.01 -11.60 10.76
CA SER A 47 -22.44 -11.95 10.83
C SER A 47 -22.85 -13.03 9.82
N ILE A 48 -22.07 -13.23 8.76
CA ILE A 48 -22.34 -14.18 7.67
C ILE A 48 -21.55 -15.47 7.89
N CYS A 49 -20.24 -15.37 8.12
CA CYS A 49 -19.33 -16.50 8.28
C CYS A 49 -18.39 -16.27 9.47
N PRO A 50 -18.87 -16.49 10.71
CA PRO A 50 -18.11 -16.17 11.91
C PRO A 50 -16.76 -16.88 11.95
N GLY A 51 -15.65 -16.12 11.99
CA GLY A 51 -14.31 -16.64 12.27
C GLY A 51 -13.65 -17.33 11.08
N ILE A 52 -14.11 -17.02 9.87
CA ILE A 52 -13.59 -17.58 8.63
C ILE A 52 -12.64 -16.60 7.92
N VAL A 53 -12.99 -15.31 7.86
CA VAL A 53 -12.26 -14.31 7.06
C VAL A 53 -11.37 -13.47 7.97
N SER A 54 -10.07 -13.40 7.68
CA SER A 54 -9.12 -12.57 8.44
C SER A 54 -9.27 -11.07 8.14
N CYS A 55 -8.82 -10.23 9.05
CA CYS A 55 -8.74 -8.78 8.81
C CYS A 55 -7.72 -8.45 7.72
N ALA A 56 -6.64 -9.22 7.63
CA ALA A 56 -5.66 -9.11 6.55
C ALA A 56 -6.29 -9.35 5.16
N ASP A 57 -7.18 -10.34 5.01
CA ASP A 57 -7.87 -10.59 3.74
C ASP A 57 -8.96 -9.56 3.43
N ILE A 58 -9.71 -9.09 4.44
CA ILE A 58 -10.67 -7.99 4.26
C ILE A 58 -9.96 -6.75 3.76
N LEU A 59 -8.81 -6.44 4.37
CA LEU A 59 -8.00 -5.34 3.90
C LEU A 59 -7.67 -5.56 2.42
N ALA A 60 -7.11 -6.73 2.06
CA ALA A 60 -6.76 -7.14 0.70
C ALA A 60 -7.81 -6.94 -0.37
N VAL A 61 -9.01 -7.38 -0.09
CA VAL A 61 -10.15 -7.17 -0.97
C VAL A 61 -10.49 -5.68 -1.06
N ALA A 62 -10.45 -4.95 0.06
CA ALA A 62 -10.75 -3.52 0.09
C ALA A 62 -9.76 -2.64 -0.71
N ALA A 63 -8.47 -2.97 -0.84
CA ALA A 63 -7.59 -2.24 -1.80
C ALA A 63 -8.07 -2.42 -3.22
N ARG A 64 -8.32 -3.67 -3.61
CA ARG A 64 -8.69 -4.00 -4.97
C ARG A 64 -9.99 -3.29 -5.34
N ASP A 65 -10.97 -3.36 -4.44
CA ASP A 65 -12.26 -2.71 -4.65
C ASP A 65 -12.13 -1.19 -4.65
N ALA A 66 -11.25 -0.61 -3.83
CA ALA A 66 -10.94 0.81 -3.89
C ALA A 66 -10.34 1.20 -5.26
N SER A 67 -9.46 0.37 -5.83
CA SER A 67 -8.86 0.58 -7.17
C SER A 67 -9.92 0.67 -8.24
N VAL A 68 -10.78 -0.34 -8.29
CA VAL A 68 -11.88 -0.37 -9.24
C VAL A 68 -12.82 0.83 -9.03
N ALA A 69 -13.10 1.21 -7.78
CA ALA A 69 -14.01 2.33 -7.48
C ALA A 69 -13.49 3.70 -7.95
N VAL A 70 -12.18 3.87 -8.14
CA VAL A 70 -11.58 5.11 -8.68
C VAL A 70 -11.14 4.99 -10.14
N GLY A 71 -11.59 3.96 -10.85
CA GLY A 71 -11.29 3.73 -12.27
C GLY A 71 -9.96 3.02 -12.55
N GLY A 72 -9.30 2.50 -11.50
CA GLY A 72 -8.06 1.74 -11.61
C GLY A 72 -8.25 0.28 -11.98
N PRO A 73 -7.15 -0.48 -12.12
CA PRO A 73 -7.21 -1.89 -12.47
C PRO A 73 -7.87 -2.72 -11.37
N SER A 74 -8.47 -3.83 -11.79
CA SER A 74 -8.80 -4.95 -10.93
C SER A 74 -7.69 -5.99 -10.98
N TRP A 75 -7.51 -6.74 -9.90
CA TRP A 75 -6.63 -7.91 -9.86
C TRP A 75 -7.26 -9.04 -9.04
N THR A 76 -6.70 -10.24 -9.19
CA THR A 76 -7.03 -11.37 -8.34
C THR A 76 -6.31 -11.21 -7.01
N VAL A 77 -7.08 -11.15 -5.92
CA VAL A 77 -6.54 -11.10 -4.56
C VAL A 77 -6.33 -12.53 -4.08
N ASN A 78 -5.08 -12.91 -3.82
CA ASN A 78 -4.78 -14.13 -3.07
C ASN A 78 -5.33 -13.98 -1.65
N LEU A 79 -6.07 -14.97 -1.14
CA LEU A 79 -6.66 -14.96 0.19
C LEU A 79 -5.92 -15.95 1.12
N GLU A 80 -6.52 -16.24 2.28
CA GLU A 80 -6.00 -17.15 3.32
C GLU A 80 -4.87 -16.55 4.16
N ARG A 81 -4.75 -15.21 4.17
CA ARG A 81 -3.90 -14.55 5.17
C ARG A 81 -4.48 -14.77 6.54
N ARG A 82 -3.60 -14.76 7.54
CA ARG A 82 -3.98 -14.78 8.95
C ARG A 82 -3.53 -13.51 9.64
N ASP A 83 -4.24 -13.18 10.69
CA ASP A 83 -4.01 -12.00 11.48
C ASP A 83 -2.86 -12.21 12.46
N SER A 84 -2.01 -11.20 12.60
CA SER A 84 -0.95 -11.21 13.61
C SER A 84 -1.54 -11.06 15.02
N THR A 85 -0.90 -11.70 16.00
CA THR A 85 -1.16 -11.46 17.43
C THR A 85 -0.22 -10.40 18.03
N THR A 86 0.65 -9.79 17.22
CA THR A 86 1.68 -8.83 17.66
C THR A 86 1.72 -7.60 16.77
N ALA A 87 2.19 -6.47 17.31
CA ALA A 87 2.49 -5.24 16.59
C ALA A 87 3.98 -4.90 16.74
N SER A 88 4.60 -4.27 15.74
CA SER A 88 6.00 -3.83 15.82
C SER A 88 6.18 -2.41 15.30
N ARG A 89 6.23 -1.45 16.25
CA ARG A 89 6.55 -0.05 15.94
C ARG A 89 7.92 0.09 15.28
N SER A 90 8.93 -0.64 15.75
CA SER A 90 10.27 -0.58 15.18
C SER A 90 10.30 -0.99 13.71
N LEU A 91 9.54 -2.03 13.34
CA LEU A 91 9.43 -2.44 11.93
C LEU A 91 8.63 -1.43 11.12
N ALA A 92 7.60 -0.79 11.69
CA ALA A 92 6.93 0.32 11.02
C ALA A 92 7.86 1.55 10.82
N ASP A 93 8.79 1.81 11.73
CA ASP A 93 9.75 2.89 11.57
C ASP A 93 10.87 2.54 10.56
N SER A 94 11.29 1.27 10.46
CA SER A 94 12.37 0.84 9.55
C SER A 94 11.91 0.44 8.14
N ASP A 95 10.71 -0.10 8.00
CA ASP A 95 10.27 -0.76 6.77
C ASP A 95 9.38 0.14 5.90
N LEU A 96 9.04 1.34 6.39
CA LEU A 96 8.20 2.29 5.68
C LEU A 96 9.03 3.42 5.08
N PRO A 97 8.89 3.71 3.77
CA PRO A 97 9.60 4.81 3.16
C PRO A 97 9.14 6.15 3.74
N ALA A 98 10.09 7.02 4.02
CA ALA A 98 9.85 8.42 4.34
C ALA A 98 9.70 9.25 3.06
N PHE A 99 8.98 10.36 3.15
CA PHE A 99 8.76 11.25 2.01
C PHE A 99 10.03 12.00 1.54
N THR A 100 11.13 11.91 2.31
CA THR A 100 12.44 12.52 2.03
C THR A 100 13.49 11.51 1.55
N ASP A 101 13.15 10.24 1.44
CA ASP A 101 14.12 9.19 1.12
C ASP A 101 14.70 9.34 -0.30
N SER A 102 15.96 8.91 -0.47
CA SER A 102 16.63 8.89 -1.77
C SER A 102 16.17 7.73 -2.63
N LEU A 103 16.33 7.85 -3.96
CA LEU A 103 15.99 6.78 -4.90
C LEU A 103 16.70 5.46 -4.56
N ASP A 104 18.00 5.50 -4.28
CA ASP A 104 18.79 4.31 -3.94
C ASP A 104 18.28 3.62 -2.67
N TRP A 105 17.88 4.41 -1.67
CA TRP A 105 17.29 3.87 -0.45
C TRP A 105 15.93 3.25 -0.71
N LEU A 106 15.06 3.90 -1.47
CA LEU A 106 13.74 3.37 -1.84
C LEU A 106 13.86 2.04 -2.60
N ILE A 107 14.78 1.95 -3.55
CA ILE A 107 15.06 0.71 -4.30
C ILE A 107 15.57 -0.38 -3.35
N CYS A 108 16.47 -0.06 -2.42
CA CYS A 108 17.00 -1.03 -1.45
C CYS A 108 15.90 -1.53 -0.49
N LEU A 109 15.13 -0.60 0.09
CA LEU A 109 14.08 -0.89 1.05
C LEU A 109 13.03 -1.84 0.47
N LEU A 110 12.55 -1.55 -0.74
CA LEU A 110 11.54 -2.36 -1.41
C LEU A 110 12.13 -3.64 -2.03
N GLY A 111 13.40 -3.60 -2.45
CA GLY A 111 14.15 -4.77 -2.89
C GLY A 111 14.27 -5.83 -1.79
N ASN A 112 14.45 -5.43 -0.53
CA ASN A 112 14.44 -6.33 0.63
C ASN A 112 13.08 -7.01 0.90
N LYS A 113 12.05 -6.63 0.14
CA LYS A 113 10.68 -7.12 0.25
C LYS A 113 10.22 -7.75 -1.08
N ASP A 114 11.18 -8.16 -1.90
CA ASP A 114 10.99 -8.78 -3.20
C ASP A 114 10.21 -7.91 -4.21
N LEU A 115 10.30 -6.59 -4.07
CA LEU A 115 9.75 -5.62 -5.02
C LEU A 115 10.89 -4.93 -5.76
N ASN A 116 10.86 -5.01 -7.09
CA ASN A 116 11.89 -4.39 -7.91
C ASN A 116 11.60 -2.89 -8.15
N ALA A 117 12.52 -2.20 -8.84
CA ALA A 117 12.36 -0.77 -9.14
C ALA A 117 11.10 -0.44 -9.95
N ARG A 118 10.65 -1.35 -10.82
CA ARG A 118 9.41 -1.17 -11.60
C ARG A 118 8.17 -1.32 -10.72
N ASP A 119 8.16 -2.30 -9.83
CA ASP A 119 7.11 -2.45 -8.82
C ASP A 119 7.03 -1.18 -7.95
N MET A 120 8.17 -0.68 -7.47
CA MET A 120 8.25 0.57 -6.70
C MET A 120 7.65 1.76 -7.46
N VAL A 121 8.04 1.99 -8.71
CA VAL A 121 7.56 3.12 -9.51
C VAL A 121 6.05 3.00 -9.74
N ALA A 122 5.54 1.80 -10.02
CA ALA A 122 4.11 1.56 -10.17
C ALA A 122 3.35 1.86 -8.87
N LEU A 123 3.86 1.40 -7.73
CA LEU A 123 3.24 1.60 -6.41
C LEU A 123 3.38 3.03 -5.85
N SER A 124 4.24 3.86 -6.44
CA SER A 124 4.43 5.25 -6.02
C SER A 124 3.23 6.12 -6.35
N ASP A 125 2.49 5.78 -7.42
CA ASP A 125 1.21 6.41 -7.70
C ASP A 125 0.10 5.79 -6.83
N GLY A 126 -0.26 6.55 -5.81
CA GLY A 126 -1.24 6.20 -4.80
C GLY A 126 -2.48 7.08 -4.88
N ASN A 127 -3.06 7.28 -6.07
CA ASN A 127 -4.08 8.27 -6.48
C ASN A 127 -5.44 8.33 -5.70
N TYR A 128 -5.40 8.23 -4.37
CA TYR A 128 -6.53 8.38 -3.43
C TYR A 128 -6.37 9.62 -2.56
N ALA A 129 -5.77 10.64 -3.15
CA ALA A 129 -5.17 11.76 -2.49
C ALA A 129 -5.02 12.88 -3.50
N PRO A 130 -5.18 14.15 -3.12
CA PRO A 130 -4.75 15.26 -3.97
C PRO A 130 -3.22 15.40 -3.95
N LEU A 131 -2.50 14.30 -4.19
CA LEU A 131 -1.08 14.31 -4.55
C LEU A 131 -0.94 14.44 -6.08
N ASP A 132 -1.93 13.94 -6.83
CA ASP A 132 -2.19 14.43 -8.17
C ASP A 132 -3.00 15.73 -8.08
N LEU A 133 -2.34 16.83 -8.46
CA LEU A 133 -2.91 18.17 -8.46
C LEU A 133 -3.89 18.40 -9.62
N VAL A 134 -3.95 17.48 -10.59
CA VAL A 134 -4.75 17.55 -11.80
C VAL A 134 -6.01 16.69 -11.67
N THR A 135 -5.87 15.44 -11.20
CA THR A 135 -6.96 14.44 -11.11
C THR A 135 -7.01 13.72 -9.75
N PRO A 136 -7.30 14.43 -8.65
CA PRO A 136 -7.10 13.95 -7.27
C PRO A 136 -7.96 12.73 -6.84
N ASN A 137 -8.93 12.32 -7.65
CA ASN A 137 -9.88 11.23 -7.37
C ASN A 137 -10.02 10.25 -8.54
N THR A 138 -9.04 10.21 -9.45
CA THR A 138 -9.07 9.32 -10.62
C THR A 138 -7.75 8.58 -10.69
N PHE A 139 -7.82 7.27 -10.91
CA PHE A 139 -6.63 6.49 -11.24
C PHE A 139 -6.29 6.70 -12.71
N ASP A 140 -5.27 7.50 -12.97
CA ASP A 140 -4.71 7.73 -14.29
C ASP A 140 -3.18 7.83 -14.18
N ASN A 141 -2.50 8.17 -15.28
CA ASN A 141 -1.05 8.32 -15.31
C ASN A 141 -0.58 9.78 -15.15
N GLY A 142 -1.47 10.69 -14.74
CA GLY A 142 -1.20 12.12 -14.54
C GLY A 142 -0.09 12.37 -13.52
N PHE A 143 0.01 11.51 -12.50
CA PHE A 143 1.13 11.47 -11.57
C PHE A 143 2.49 11.48 -12.30
N TYR A 144 2.69 10.60 -13.28
CA TYR A 144 3.95 10.52 -14.02
C TYR A 144 4.18 11.72 -14.93
N SER A 145 3.13 12.25 -15.55
CA SER A 145 3.21 13.53 -16.29
C SER A 145 3.66 14.68 -15.38
N ASN A 146 3.19 14.73 -14.13
CA ASN A 146 3.61 15.72 -13.15
C ASN A 146 5.09 15.59 -12.78
N LEU A 147 5.61 14.37 -12.64
CA LEU A 147 7.04 14.14 -12.36
C LEU A 147 7.95 14.67 -13.48
N ILE A 148 7.56 14.42 -14.74
CA ILE A 148 8.28 14.91 -15.93
C ILE A 148 8.27 16.45 -15.97
N ALA A 149 7.12 17.05 -15.63
CA ALA A 149 6.95 18.49 -15.52
C ALA A 149 7.63 19.13 -14.29
N ARG A 150 8.38 18.36 -13.49
CA ARG A 150 9.02 18.81 -12.23
C ARG A 150 8.00 19.33 -11.20
N ARG A 151 6.82 18.71 -11.16
CA ARG A 151 5.70 19.05 -10.27
C ARG A 151 5.41 17.95 -9.25
N GLY A 152 6.39 17.07 -8.96
CA GLY A 152 6.28 16.11 -7.87
C GLY A 152 6.09 16.83 -6.53
N LEU A 153 5.09 16.42 -5.75
CA LEU A 153 4.74 17.10 -4.50
C LEU A 153 5.69 16.71 -3.35
N LEU A 154 6.09 15.44 -3.27
CA LEU A 154 7.06 14.96 -2.28
C LEU A 154 8.43 14.77 -2.92
N GLN A 155 9.48 14.89 -2.10
CA GLN A 155 10.84 14.58 -2.54
C GLN A 155 10.94 13.13 -3.03
N SER A 156 10.37 12.17 -2.29
CA SER A 156 10.29 10.75 -2.68
C SER A 156 9.57 10.52 -4.01
N ASP A 157 8.69 11.43 -4.43
CA ASP A 157 8.01 11.34 -5.73
C ASP A 157 8.95 11.88 -6.83
N GLN A 158 9.54 13.06 -6.61
CA GLN A 158 10.35 13.71 -7.63
C GLN A 158 11.69 12.99 -7.91
N VAL A 159 12.24 12.24 -6.93
CA VAL A 159 13.44 11.42 -7.13
C VAL A 159 13.23 10.23 -8.08
N LEU A 160 11.98 9.86 -8.40
CA LEU A 160 11.70 8.85 -9.41
C LEU A 160 12.01 9.33 -10.84
N PHE A 161 12.09 10.65 -11.03
CA PHE A 161 12.43 11.28 -12.30
C PHE A 161 13.45 12.39 -12.10
N SER A 162 14.73 12.03 -11.93
CA SER A 162 15.79 12.98 -11.60
C SER A 162 17.13 12.64 -12.29
N GLY A 163 17.08 12.04 -13.47
CA GLY A 163 18.27 11.55 -14.20
C GLY A 163 18.74 10.18 -13.70
N GLY A 164 17.83 9.40 -13.09
CA GLY A 164 18.14 8.14 -12.42
C GLY A 164 17.73 6.90 -13.22
N SER A 165 17.84 5.74 -12.58
CA SER A 165 17.51 4.43 -13.17
C SER A 165 16.00 4.22 -13.45
N THR A 166 15.14 5.02 -12.82
CA THR A 166 13.68 4.94 -12.95
C THR A 166 13.10 5.86 -14.02
N ASP A 167 13.88 6.77 -14.59
CA ASP A 167 13.41 7.77 -15.55
C ASP A 167 12.74 7.14 -16.78
N SER A 168 13.26 6.00 -17.27
CA SER A 168 12.66 5.28 -18.41
C SER A 168 11.27 4.72 -18.09
N ILE A 169 11.08 4.21 -16.87
CA ILE A 169 9.80 3.67 -16.39
C ILE A 169 8.76 4.80 -16.25
N VAL A 170 9.18 5.94 -15.69
CA VAL A 170 8.32 7.13 -15.57
C VAL A 170 7.91 7.65 -16.96
N ASN A 171 8.84 7.75 -17.90
CA ASN A 171 8.52 8.14 -19.28
C ASN A 171 7.51 7.18 -19.93
N GLU A 172 7.72 5.87 -19.77
CA GLU A 172 6.81 4.85 -20.26
C GLU A 172 5.39 5.05 -19.68
N TYR A 173 5.24 5.05 -18.36
CA TYR A 173 3.95 5.20 -17.71
C TYR A 173 3.25 6.52 -18.03
N SER A 174 3.99 7.61 -18.26
CA SER A 174 3.41 8.90 -18.68
C SER A 174 2.72 8.86 -20.05
N THR A 175 3.05 7.88 -20.90
CA THR A 175 2.49 7.75 -22.26
C THR A 175 1.66 6.47 -22.45
N ASP A 176 1.88 5.46 -21.61
CA ASP A 176 1.22 4.16 -21.66
C ASP A 176 0.53 3.85 -20.33
N SER A 177 -0.74 4.24 -20.26
CA SER A 177 -1.61 3.95 -19.12
C SER A 177 -1.88 2.46 -18.93
N SER A 178 -1.80 1.65 -20.00
CA SER A 178 -2.04 0.20 -19.92
C SER A 178 -0.87 -0.50 -19.24
N SER A 179 0.36 -0.14 -19.62
CA SER A 179 1.57 -0.66 -18.98
C SER A 179 1.62 -0.30 -17.49
N PHE A 180 1.32 0.95 -17.14
CA PHE A 180 1.18 1.37 -15.75
C PHE A 180 0.14 0.55 -14.99
N SER A 181 -1.09 0.46 -15.52
CA SER A 181 -2.19 -0.25 -14.87
C SER A 181 -1.89 -1.74 -14.66
N SER A 182 -1.29 -2.40 -15.64
CA SER A 182 -0.88 -3.81 -15.55
C SER A 182 0.20 -4.04 -14.49
N ASP A 183 1.22 -3.19 -14.45
CA ASP A 183 2.30 -3.31 -13.47
C ASP A 183 1.84 -2.95 -12.06
N PHE A 184 0.96 -1.95 -11.94
CA PHE A 184 0.32 -1.59 -10.68
C PHE A 184 -0.43 -2.79 -10.09
N ALA A 185 -1.28 -3.45 -10.88
CA ALA A 185 -1.99 -4.65 -10.47
C ALA A 185 -1.02 -5.77 -10.05
N SER A 186 0.03 -6.00 -10.83
CA SER A 186 1.05 -7.02 -10.55
C SER A 186 1.82 -6.73 -9.26
N ALA A 187 2.20 -5.48 -9.03
CA ALA A 187 2.90 -5.03 -7.84
C ALA A 187 2.01 -5.12 -6.59
N MET A 188 0.70 -4.82 -6.71
CA MET A 188 -0.27 -5.00 -5.62
C MET A 188 -0.44 -6.48 -5.23
N VAL A 189 -0.41 -7.40 -6.20
CA VAL A 189 -0.42 -8.85 -5.91
C VAL A 189 0.85 -9.27 -5.19
N LYS A 190 2.03 -8.84 -5.66
CA LYS A 190 3.32 -9.13 -4.99
C LYS A 190 3.32 -8.60 -3.57
N MET A 191 2.90 -7.36 -3.38
CA MET A 191 2.82 -6.72 -2.08
C MET A 191 1.87 -7.45 -1.13
N GLY A 192 0.73 -7.91 -1.63
CA GLY A 192 -0.20 -8.74 -0.85
C GLY A 192 0.38 -10.10 -0.46
N ASN A 193 1.45 -10.58 -1.09
CA ASN A 193 2.09 -11.86 -0.79
C ASN A 193 3.33 -11.72 0.11
N ILE A 194 3.69 -10.51 0.53
CA ILE A 194 4.73 -10.29 1.52
C ILE A 194 4.22 -10.88 2.84
N ASP A 195 4.83 -11.97 3.30
CA ASP A 195 4.43 -12.70 4.51
C ASP A 195 5.35 -12.34 5.68
N PRO A 196 4.92 -11.51 6.65
CA PRO A 196 5.77 -11.19 7.79
C PRO A 196 5.64 -12.19 8.95
N LEU A 197 4.77 -13.20 8.87
CA LEU A 197 4.41 -14.00 10.05
C LEU A 197 5.05 -15.39 10.03
N THR A 198 5.69 -15.74 11.14
CA THR A 198 6.00 -17.15 11.43
C THR A 198 4.73 -17.91 11.82
N ARG A 199 4.73 -19.24 11.66
CA ARG A 199 3.52 -20.10 11.81
C ARG A 199 2.82 -19.99 13.18
N SER A 200 3.53 -19.53 14.22
CA SER A 200 3.06 -19.42 15.62
C SER A 200 2.32 -18.12 15.96
N GLN A 201 2.27 -17.14 15.05
CA GLN A 201 1.72 -15.79 15.31
C GLN A 201 0.44 -15.48 14.52
N ARG A 202 -0.37 -16.51 14.24
CA ARG A 202 -1.46 -16.43 13.25
C ARG A 202 -2.81 -16.81 13.85
N GLU A 203 -3.79 -15.91 13.78
CA GLU A 203 -5.18 -16.17 14.13
C GLU A 203 -6.17 -15.63 13.09
N ILE A 204 -7.47 -15.83 13.30
CA ILE A 204 -8.54 -15.10 12.62
C ILE A 204 -9.23 -14.26 13.68
N ARG A 205 -9.00 -12.94 13.67
CA ARG A 205 -9.58 -12.04 14.67
C ARG A 205 -11.08 -11.93 14.50
N ARG A 206 -11.82 -11.72 15.59
CA ARG A 206 -13.24 -11.33 15.54
C ARG A 206 -13.42 -9.83 15.37
N VAL A 207 -12.52 -9.05 15.96
CA VAL A 207 -12.49 -7.59 15.88
C VAL A 207 -11.11 -7.18 15.37
N CYS A 208 -11.05 -6.39 14.29
CA CYS A 208 -9.77 -6.09 13.65
C CYS A 208 -8.85 -5.20 14.48
N THR A 209 -9.34 -4.59 15.56
CA THR A 209 -8.55 -3.75 16.46
C THR A 209 -8.08 -4.46 17.73
N ALA A 210 -8.47 -5.73 17.95
CA ALA A 210 -8.14 -6.49 19.15
C ALA A 210 -7.69 -7.93 18.83
N VAL A 211 -6.70 -8.44 19.55
CA VAL A 211 -6.34 -9.87 19.57
C VAL A 211 -7.46 -10.63 20.29
N ASN A 212 -7.74 -11.87 19.87
CA ASN A 212 -8.80 -12.70 20.49
C ASN A 212 -8.51 -13.09 21.94
#